data_AF-A0A497LX85-F1
#
_entry.id   AF-A0A497LX85-F1
#
_cell.length_a   1.000
_cell.length_b   1.000
_cell.length_c   1.000
_cell.angle_alpha   90.00
_cell.angle_beta   90.00
_cell.angle_gamma   90.00
#
_symmetry.space_group_name_H-M   'P 1'
#
loop_
_entity.id
_entity.type
_entity.pdbx_description
1 polymer ?
#
loop_
_entity_poly.entity_id
_entity_poly.type
_entity_poly.pdbx_seq_one_letter_code
_entity_poly.pdbx_strand_id
1 'polypeptide(L)' 'VLQAIANGTSKATRIMYSANLSWKPLKETLTFLTEKGLIEVKKSRKSKRYYITPKGLRVLEYFKKLQEKIFSSS' A
#
# COMPACT_ATOMS: atom_id res chain seq x y z
N VAL A 1 2.80 3.20 -2.27
CA VAL A 1 1.44 3.02 -1.67
C VAL A 1 1.40 1.90 -0.64
N LEU A 2 1.64 0.64 -1.00
CA LEU A 2 1.54 -0.50 -0.06
C LEU A 2 2.40 -0.32 1.21
N GLN A 3 3.65 0.14 1.07
CA GLN A 3 4.53 0.47 2.20
C GLN A 3 3.96 1.56 3.12
N ALA A 4 3.31 2.60 2.57
CA ALA A 4 2.72 3.66 3.38
C ALA A 4 1.56 3.13 4.24
N ILE A 5 0.76 2.22 3.68
CA ILE A 5 -0.32 1.54 4.40
C ILE A 5 0.25 0.60 5.47
N ALA A 6 1.32 -0.14 5.16
CA ALA A 6 2.03 -0.98 6.11
C ALA A 6 2.57 -0.18 7.32
N ASN A 7 2.98 1.05 7.10
CA ASN A 7 3.45 1.98 8.14
C ASN A 7 2.31 2.63 8.94
N GLY A 8 1.05 2.19 8.74
CA GLY A 8 -0.12 2.66 9.50
C GLY A 8 -0.89 3.83 8.85
N THR A 9 -0.47 4.32 7.68
CA THR A 9 -1.20 5.39 7.00
C THR A 9 -2.48 4.83 6.36
N SER A 10 -3.62 5.14 6.96
CA SER A 10 -4.91 4.54 6.58
C SER A 10 -5.85 5.46 5.79
N LYS A 11 -5.67 6.79 5.81
CA LYS A 11 -6.53 7.74 5.07
C LYS A 11 -6.00 7.94 3.66
N ALA A 12 -6.86 7.85 2.65
CA ALA A 12 -6.48 8.00 1.23
C ALA A 12 -5.65 9.26 0.96
N THR A 13 -6.08 10.42 1.47
CA THR A 13 -5.35 11.69 1.31
C THR A 13 -3.95 11.65 1.92
N ARG A 14 -3.77 11.03 3.09
CA ARG A 14 -2.44 10.87 3.70
C ARG A 14 -1.57 9.88 2.90
N ILE A 15 -2.17 8.79 2.40
CA ILE A 15 -1.46 7.83 1.53
C ILE A 15 -0.98 8.53 0.25
N MET A 16 -1.82 9.41 -0.32
CA MET A 16 -1.50 10.22 -1.50
C MET A 16 -0.21 11.01 -1.30
N TYR A 17 -0.15 11.79 -0.20
CA TYR A 17 1.03 12.59 0.14
C TYR A 17 2.25 11.71 0.42
N SER A 18 2.10 10.62 1.20
CA SER A 18 3.21 9.71 1.49
C SER A 18 3.76 8.98 0.27
N ALA A 19 2.95 8.80 -0.79
CA ALA A 19 3.35 8.11 -2.01
C ALA A 19 3.75 9.08 -3.14
N ASN A 20 3.68 10.40 -2.92
CA ASN A 20 3.85 11.42 -3.95
C ASN A 20 3.01 11.16 -5.21
N LEU A 21 1.73 10.81 -5.01
CA LEU A 21 0.79 10.52 -6.11
C LEU A 21 -0.29 11.59 -6.21
N SER A 22 -0.89 11.73 -7.39
CA SER A 22 -2.18 12.41 -7.54
C SER A 22 -3.36 11.45 -7.29
N TRP A 23 -4.59 11.97 -7.26
CA TRP A 23 -5.78 11.16 -6.90
C TRP A 23 -6.06 9.99 -7.85
N LYS A 24 -5.92 10.19 -9.17
CA LYS A 24 -6.25 9.16 -10.17
C LYS A 24 -5.32 7.93 -10.05
N PRO A 25 -3.98 8.07 -10.09
CA PRO A 25 -3.05 6.96 -9.88
C PRO A 25 -3.21 6.29 -8.51
N LEU A 26 -3.48 7.08 -7.46
CA LEU A 26 -3.74 6.51 -6.13
C LEU A 26 -4.98 5.61 -6.16
N LYS A 27 -6.09 6.08 -6.75
CA LYS A 27 -7.34 5.32 -6.81
C LYS A 27 -7.15 4.00 -7.56
N GLU A 28 -6.50 4.03 -8.72
CA GLU A 28 -6.17 2.84 -9.51
C GLU A 28 -5.30 1.86 -8.70
N THR A 29 -4.28 2.38 -8.01
CA THR A 29 -3.40 1.57 -7.16
C THR A 29 -4.16 0.94 -5.99
N LEU A 30 -5.01 1.70 -5.29
CA LEU A 30 -5.79 1.19 -4.16
C LEU A 30 -6.79 0.13 -4.61
N THR A 31 -7.42 0.31 -5.77
CA THR A 31 -8.29 -0.70 -6.38
C THR A 31 -7.49 -1.98 -6.67
N PHE A 32 -6.38 -1.88 -7.38
CA PHE A 32 -5.51 -3.02 -7.69
C PHE A 32 -5.05 -3.78 -6.44
N LEU A 33 -4.56 -3.06 -5.42
CA LEU A 33 -4.10 -3.68 -4.17
C LEU A 33 -5.25 -4.37 -3.41
N THR A 34 -6.46 -3.81 -3.47
CA THR A 34 -7.66 -4.39 -2.85
C THR A 34 -8.08 -5.66 -3.60
N GLU A 35 -8.15 -5.61 -4.94
CA GLU A 35 -8.49 -6.76 -5.79
C GLU A 35 -7.50 -7.92 -5.64
N LYS A 36 -6.21 -7.62 -5.46
CA LYS A 36 -5.18 -8.64 -5.18
C LYS A 36 -5.20 -9.16 -3.74
N GLY A 37 -6.05 -8.60 -2.87
CA GLY A 37 -6.16 -8.96 -1.46
C GLY A 37 -4.94 -8.56 -0.62
N LEU A 38 -4.18 -7.56 -1.06
CA LEU A 38 -2.99 -7.07 -0.37
C LEU A 38 -3.34 -6.02 0.69
N ILE A 39 -4.46 -5.33 0.51
CA ILE A 39 -5.05 -4.42 1.48
C ILE A 39 -6.54 -4.69 1.63
N GLU A 40 -7.09 -4.32 2.78
CA GLU A 40 -8.53 -4.30 3.05
C GLU A 40 -9.04 -2.87 3.18
N VAL A 41 -10.32 -2.66 2.86
CA VAL A 41 -10.99 -1.36 2.97
C VAL A 41 -12.08 -1.44 4.01
N LYS A 42 -11.94 -0.67 5.09
CA LYS A 42 -13.03 -0.45 6.06
C LYS A 42 -13.76 0.85 5.69
N LYS A 43 -15.03 0.72 5.32
CA LYS A 43 -15.91 1.85 4.98
C LYS A 43 -16.73 2.22 6.21
N SER A 44 -16.68 3.49 6.59
CA SER A 44 -17.64 4.13 7.48
C SER A 44 -18.49 5.12 6.68
N ARG A 45 -19.62 5.56 7.23
CA ARG A 45 -20.56 6.48 6.57
C ARG A 45 -19.91 7.77 6.05
N LYS A 46 -18.77 8.19 6.63
CA LYS A 46 -18.05 9.42 6.28
C LYS A 46 -16.60 9.22 5.80
N SER A 47 -16.05 8.00 5.85
CA SER A 47 -14.64 7.80 5.49
C SER A 47 -14.28 6.36 5.09
N LYS A 48 -13.29 6.23 4.21
CA LYS A 48 -12.65 4.95 3.88
C LYS A 48 -11.27 4.90 4.53
N ARG A 49 -10.96 3.77 5.16
CA ARG A 49 -9.64 3.47 5.70
C ARG A 49 -9.08 2.20 5.08
N TYR A 50 -7.80 2.23 4.77
CA TYR A 50 -7.07 1.14 4.14
C TYR A 50 -6.10 0.52 5.15
N TYR A 51 -6.07 -0.80 5.20
CA TYR A 51 -5.20 -1.55 6.10
C TYR A 51 -4.51 -2.66 5.34
N ILE A 52 -3.27 -2.95 5.70
CA ILE A 52 -2.52 -4.03 5.07
C ILE A 52 -3.05 -5.38 5.54
N THR A 53 -3.14 -6.37 4.64
CA THR A 53 -3.47 -7.74 5.01
C THR A 53 -2.19 -8.53 5.34
N PRO A 54 -2.28 -9.70 6.00
CA PRO A 54 -1.14 -10.59 6.16
C PRO A 54 -0.48 -10.99 4.82
N LYS A 55 -1.29 -11.14 3.76
CA LYS A 55 -0.78 -11.38 2.40
C LYS A 55 0.01 -10.18 1.87
N GLY A 56 -0.50 -8.97 2.07
CA GLY A 56 0.19 -7.73 1.71
C GLY A 56 1.53 -7.56 2.41
N LEU A 57 1.60 -7.88 3.71
CA LEU A 57 2.85 -7.82 4.49
C LEU A 57 3.91 -8.78 3.92
N ARG A 58 3.54 -10.04 3.65
CA ARG A 58 4.47 -11.03 3.06
C ARG A 58 5.01 -10.59 1.70
N VAL A 59 4.14 -10.04 0.84
CA VAL A 59 4.57 -9.50 -0.47
C VAL A 59 5.55 -8.36 -0.29
N LEU A 60 5.28 -7.44 0.64
CA LEU A 60 6.16 -6.31 0.92
C LEU A 60 7.54 -6.76 1.42
N GLU A 61 7.59 -7.74 2.32
CA GLU A 61 8.86 -8.34 2.80
C GLU A 61 9.65 -9.01 1.69
N TYR A 62 8.97 -9.78 0.82
CA TYR A 62 9.61 -10.41 -0.34
C TYR A 62 10.25 -9.38 -1.27
N PHE A 63 9.53 -8.29 -1.58
CA PHE A 63 10.06 -7.20 -2.40
C PHE A 63 11.29 -6.53 -1.75
N LYS A 64 11.28 -6.30 -0.43
CA LYS A 64 12.45 -5.74 0.29
C LYS A 64 13.68 -6.64 0.16
N LYS A 65 13.52 -7.94 0.39
CA LYS A 65 14.62 -8.91 0.25
C LYS A 65 15.18 -8.96 -1.17
N LEU A 66 14.32 -8.83 -2.19
CA LEU A 66 14.77 -8.76 -3.58
C LEU A 66 15.57 -7.49 -3.86
N GLN A 67 15.12 -6.34 -3.36
CA GLN A 67 15.84 -5.08 -3.51
C GLN A 67 17.23 -5.17 -2.85
N GLU A 68 17.30 -5.65 -1.61
CA GLU A 68 18.57 -5.85 -0.90
C GLU A 68 19.56 -6.70 -1.71
N LYS A 69 19.11 -7.81 -2.29
CA LYS A 69 19.96 -8.68 -3.12
C LYS A 69 20.46 -8.00 -4.40
N ILE A 70 19.64 -7.15 -5.01
CA ILE A 70 20.01 -6.42 -6.22
C ILE A 70 21.08 -5.37 -5.87
N PHE A 71 20.90 -4.63 -4.78
CA PHE A 71 21.83 -3.57 -4.37
C PHE A 71 23.11 -4.08 -3.69
N SER A 72 23.11 -5.27 -3.09
CA SER A 72 24.33 -5.88 -2.53
C SER A 72 25.27 -6.47 -3.60
N SER A 73 24.83 -6.48 -4.86
CA SER A 73 25.57 -7.05 -6.01
C SER A 73 26.11 -5.96 -6.94
N SER A 74 26.12 -4.70 -6.51
CA SER A 74 26.59 -3.50 -7.24
C SER A 74 27.54 -2.71 -6.37
#